data_AF-A0A495KGE0-F1
#
_entry.id   AF-A0A495KGE0-F1
#
_cell.length_a   1.000
_cell.length_b   1.000
_cell.length_c   1.000
_cell.angle_alpha   90.00
_cell.angle_beta   90.00
_cell.angle_gamma   90.00
#
_symmetry.space_group_name_H-M   'P 1'
#
loop_
_entity.id
_entity.type
_entity.pdbx_description
1 polymer ?
#
loop_
_entity_poly.entity_id
_entity_poly.type
_entity_poly.pdbx_seq_one_letter_code
_entity_poly.pdbx_strand_id
1 'polypeptide(L)'
;MSTYGIVECAPEGATTLNTGAKEQCLNAPVVRHALSPTDQEFATAEAAKTLATWRTAEAAKKIIPLYEIEQLAVADTEDTYYEARKRYKTKNGKKVRTFEVHLGVCSHRALASYHGKKMRVYEFTDAQEIKACTIDGVKVRGQLVTIEVGKMVDATDEKPQYTPVTLTYEDYKEFENGPVVLRPTWSHIELQGIFDVTLTQVSASATSIKFTVSAGCAGEDVVTALETADITLKTALGVAVTHSFVPADANGVYELTGTGFVSTLVVDLDGVVQQTEATYESTGGLSIVVT
;
A
#
# COMPACT_ATOMS: atom_id res chain seq x y z
N MET A 1 24.87 -23.87 -12.15
CA MET A 1 23.43 -24.04 -11.87
C MET A 1 23.01 -22.89 -10.98
N SER A 2 22.27 -21.91 -11.50
CA SER A 2 21.62 -20.86 -10.72
C SER A 2 20.57 -20.24 -11.63
N THR A 3 19.41 -20.89 -11.64
CA THR A 3 18.31 -20.72 -12.58
C THR A 3 17.22 -19.94 -11.87
N TYR A 4 17.24 -18.60 -11.94
CA TYR A 4 16.42 -17.80 -11.04
C TYR A 4 15.76 -16.60 -11.71
N GLY A 5 14.66 -16.87 -12.42
CA GLY A 5 13.72 -15.86 -12.91
C GLY A 5 12.35 -16.51 -13.10
N ILE A 6 11.33 -16.06 -12.36
CA ILE A 6 9.93 -16.47 -12.57
C ILE A 6 9.30 -15.39 -13.45
N VAL A 7 9.50 -15.48 -14.75
CA VAL A 7 8.67 -14.75 -15.71
C VAL A 7 7.78 -15.79 -16.36
N GLU A 8 6.49 -15.52 -16.47
CA GLU A 8 5.60 -16.33 -17.32
C GLU A 8 6.00 -16.28 -18.82
N CYS A 9 7.10 -15.57 -19.14
CA CYS A 9 7.99 -15.72 -20.28
C CYS A 9 9.49 -15.50 -19.90
N ALA A 10 10.31 -16.51 -19.56
CA ALA A 10 11.77 -16.29 -19.48
C ALA A 10 12.65 -17.49 -19.87
N PRO A 11 13.74 -17.25 -20.62
CA PRO A 11 14.96 -18.05 -20.63
C PRO A 11 16.09 -17.47 -19.72
N GLU A 12 17.10 -18.29 -19.46
CA GLU A 12 18.14 -18.21 -18.41
C GLU A 12 19.29 -17.19 -18.60
N GLY A 13 19.71 -16.54 -17.51
CA GLY A 13 21.12 -16.46 -17.05
C GLY A 13 22.10 -15.46 -17.71
N ALA A 14 22.84 -14.69 -16.89
CA ALA A 14 23.87 -13.73 -17.32
C ALA A 14 25.12 -14.39 -17.95
N THR A 15 24.98 -14.80 -19.20
CA THR A 15 26.05 -14.93 -20.20
C THR A 15 25.68 -14.02 -21.37
N THR A 16 26.52 -13.88 -22.40
CA THR A 16 26.04 -13.27 -23.65
C THR A 16 24.81 -14.05 -24.13
N LEU A 17 23.63 -13.46 -23.96
CA LEU A 17 22.37 -14.09 -24.31
C LEU A 17 22.21 -14.07 -25.82
N ASN A 18 21.71 -15.18 -26.37
CA ASN A 18 21.33 -15.21 -27.78
C ASN A 18 20.16 -14.24 -28.01
N THR A 19 20.24 -13.39 -29.03
CA THR A 19 19.23 -12.35 -29.33
C THR A 19 18.01 -12.87 -30.10
N GLY A 20 17.99 -14.15 -30.49
CA GLY A 20 16.88 -14.74 -31.22
C GLY A 20 15.63 -14.86 -30.36
N ALA A 21 14.54 -14.21 -30.76
CA ALA A 21 13.24 -14.28 -30.10
C ALA A 21 12.16 -14.75 -31.10
N LYS A 22 11.36 -15.75 -30.72
CA LYS A 22 10.14 -16.14 -31.46
C LYS A 22 8.96 -15.23 -31.13
N GLU A 23 8.94 -14.71 -29.90
CA GLU A 23 7.92 -13.82 -29.36
C GLU A 23 8.59 -12.89 -28.33
N GLN A 24 8.12 -11.65 -28.23
CA GLN A 24 8.58 -10.68 -27.23
C GLN A 24 7.47 -10.46 -26.22
N CYS A 25 7.78 -10.66 -24.94
CA CYS A 25 6.81 -10.36 -23.87
C CYS A 25 6.94 -8.89 -23.50
N LEU A 26 6.11 -8.08 -24.16
CA LEU A 26 5.98 -6.66 -23.91
C LEU A 26 5.06 -6.45 -22.71
N ASN A 27 5.54 -5.75 -21.71
CA ASN A 27 4.74 -5.40 -20.54
C ASN A 27 3.86 -4.20 -20.87
N ALA A 28 2.66 -4.21 -20.31
CA ALA A 28 1.71 -3.13 -20.48
C ALA A 28 2.04 -1.93 -19.54
N PRO A 29 1.50 -0.72 -19.79
CA PRO A 29 1.75 0.47 -18.97
C PRO A 29 1.48 0.25 -17.48
N VAL A 30 2.34 0.83 -16.62
CA VAL A 30 2.14 0.80 -15.17
C VAL A 30 1.07 1.81 -14.78
N VAL A 31 0.03 1.35 -14.10
CA VAL A 31 -1.13 2.16 -13.66
C VAL A 31 -1.18 2.38 -12.16
N ARG A 32 -0.46 1.57 -11.38
CA ARG A 32 -0.43 1.69 -9.92
C ARG A 32 0.86 1.12 -9.34
N HIS A 33 1.25 1.63 -8.19
CA HIS A 33 2.37 1.08 -7.41
C HIS A 33 1.88 0.55 -6.06
N ALA A 34 2.60 -0.43 -5.49
CA ALA A 34 2.56 -0.72 -4.06
C ALA A 34 3.96 -0.63 -3.47
N LEU A 35 4.07 0.02 -2.32
CA LEU A 35 5.30 0.11 -1.56
C LEU A 35 5.39 -1.01 -0.53
N SER A 36 6.61 -1.33 -0.15
CA SER A 36 6.87 -2.26 0.95
C SER A 36 8.18 -1.93 1.66
N PRO A 37 8.30 -2.27 2.95
CA PRO A 37 9.58 -2.22 3.65
C PRO A 37 10.65 -3.06 2.93
N THR A 38 11.92 -2.75 3.18
CA THR A 38 13.04 -3.36 2.44
C THR A 38 13.20 -4.86 2.68
N ASP A 39 12.64 -5.38 3.77
CA ASP A 39 12.65 -6.78 4.18
C ASP A 39 11.47 -7.60 3.65
N GLN A 40 10.46 -6.95 3.05
CA GLN A 40 9.27 -7.64 2.56
C GLN A 40 9.56 -8.42 1.27
N GLU A 41 9.27 -9.72 1.31
CA GLU A 41 9.32 -10.64 0.17
C GLU A 41 8.17 -11.65 0.28
N PHE A 42 7.54 -11.99 -0.84
CA PHE A 42 6.63 -13.13 -0.92
C PHE A 42 7.46 -14.43 -1.01
N ALA A 43 7.01 -15.45 -0.31
CA ALA A 43 7.73 -16.73 -0.24
C ALA A 43 7.84 -17.43 -1.61
N THR A 44 6.84 -17.26 -2.47
CA THR A 44 6.77 -17.86 -3.82
C THR A 44 6.03 -16.93 -4.79
N ALA A 45 6.17 -17.18 -6.09
CA ALA A 45 5.32 -16.52 -7.10
C ALA A 45 3.83 -16.81 -6.90
N GLU A 46 3.46 -18.02 -6.48
CA GLU A 46 2.06 -18.36 -6.21
C GLU A 46 1.48 -17.53 -5.05
N ALA A 47 2.28 -17.34 -3.99
CA ALA A 47 1.91 -16.46 -2.89
C ALA A 47 1.74 -15.00 -3.37
N ALA A 48 2.63 -14.54 -4.27
CA ALA A 48 2.53 -13.22 -4.90
C ALA A 48 1.39 -13.09 -5.92
N LYS A 49 0.81 -14.18 -6.42
CA LYS A 49 -0.40 -14.18 -7.27
C LYS A 49 -1.70 -14.24 -6.46
N THR A 50 -1.63 -14.48 -5.16
CA THR A 50 -2.81 -14.73 -4.31
C THR A 50 -3.23 -13.45 -3.57
N LEU A 51 -4.44 -12.93 -3.84
CA LEU A 51 -4.96 -11.69 -3.21
C LEU A 51 -4.94 -11.76 -1.68
N ALA A 52 -5.30 -12.89 -1.09
CA ALA A 52 -5.29 -13.06 0.37
C ALA A 52 -3.91 -12.80 0.99
N THR A 53 -2.82 -13.19 0.32
CA THR A 53 -1.45 -12.91 0.79
C THR A 53 -1.14 -11.41 0.77
N TRP A 54 -1.61 -10.70 -0.26
CA TRP A 54 -1.47 -9.25 -0.36
C TRP A 54 -2.28 -8.54 0.72
N ARG A 55 -3.52 -8.97 0.97
CA ARG A 55 -4.39 -8.47 2.04
C ARG A 55 -3.78 -8.72 3.42
N THR A 56 -3.23 -9.91 3.69
CA THR A 56 -2.53 -10.18 4.95
C THR A 56 -1.30 -9.27 5.12
N ALA A 57 -0.53 -9.06 4.05
CA ALA A 57 0.62 -8.16 4.09
C ALA A 57 0.22 -6.68 4.22
N GLU A 58 -0.91 -6.27 3.64
CA GLU A 58 -1.52 -4.95 3.81
C GLU A 58 -1.91 -4.72 5.27
N ALA A 59 -2.64 -5.66 5.89
CA ALA A 59 -3.01 -5.59 7.30
C ALA A 59 -1.78 -5.51 8.23
N ALA A 60 -0.68 -6.18 7.86
CA ALA A 60 0.59 -6.10 8.56
C ALA A 60 1.43 -4.84 8.23
N LYS A 61 0.91 -3.92 7.40
CA LYS A 61 1.60 -2.71 6.90
C LYS A 61 2.91 -3.02 6.17
N LYS A 62 3.03 -4.22 5.63
CA LYS A 62 4.15 -4.68 4.80
C LYS A 62 3.92 -4.42 3.32
N ILE A 63 2.68 -4.21 2.91
CA ILE A 63 2.30 -3.72 1.59
C ILE A 63 1.46 -2.46 1.77
N ILE A 64 1.82 -1.41 1.05
CA ILE A 64 1.13 -0.12 1.06
C ILE A 64 0.78 0.21 -0.39
N PRO A 65 -0.46 -0.08 -0.82
CA PRO A 65 -0.94 0.32 -2.14
C PRO A 65 -0.91 1.84 -2.24
N LEU A 66 -0.34 2.37 -3.32
CA LEU A 66 -0.40 3.80 -3.63
C LEU A 66 -1.65 4.12 -4.42
N TYR A 67 -1.82 5.38 -4.80
CA TYR A 67 -2.92 5.83 -5.65
C TYR A 67 -2.67 5.49 -7.12
N GLU A 68 -3.73 5.57 -7.93
CA GLU A 68 -3.64 5.36 -9.38
C GLU A 68 -2.80 6.44 -10.05
N ILE A 69 -2.05 6.02 -11.07
CA ILE A 69 -1.12 6.84 -11.83
C ILE A 69 -1.84 7.39 -13.05
N GLU A 70 -1.82 8.71 -13.17
CA GLU A 70 -2.46 9.44 -14.26
C GLU A 70 -1.49 9.69 -15.41
N GLN A 71 -0.24 9.98 -15.05
CA GLN A 71 0.84 10.18 -15.99
C GLN A 71 2.11 9.56 -15.45
N LEU A 72 2.86 8.88 -16.33
CA LEU A 72 4.17 8.33 -16.05
C LEU A 72 5.19 8.90 -17.03
N ALA A 73 6.27 9.44 -16.48
CA ALA A 73 7.38 10.02 -17.21
C ALA A 73 8.70 9.29 -16.87
N VAL A 74 9.59 9.22 -17.86
CA VAL A 74 10.92 8.65 -17.74
C VAL A 74 11.94 9.77 -17.60
N ALA A 75 12.80 9.67 -16.59
CA ALA A 75 13.86 10.66 -16.32
C ALA A 75 15.22 9.98 -16.09
N ASP A 76 15.47 8.88 -16.82
CA ASP A 76 16.69 8.08 -16.69
C ASP A 76 17.94 8.94 -16.94
N THR A 77 18.98 8.71 -16.13
CA THR A 77 20.24 9.46 -16.23
C THR A 77 21.35 8.60 -16.82
N GLU A 78 22.27 9.23 -17.55
CA GLU A 78 23.46 8.56 -18.08
C GLU A 78 24.55 8.39 -17.02
N ASP A 79 25.47 7.46 -17.29
CA ASP A 79 26.71 7.31 -16.53
C ASP A 79 27.50 8.63 -16.52
N THR A 80 27.96 9.04 -15.33
CA THR A 80 28.84 10.21 -15.21
C THR A 80 30.30 9.78 -15.32
N TYR A 81 31.11 10.58 -16.02
CA TYR A 81 32.53 10.35 -16.21
C TYR A 81 33.35 11.55 -15.75
N TYR A 82 34.52 11.28 -15.21
CA TYR A 82 35.58 12.26 -15.02
C TYR A 82 36.55 12.14 -16.19
N GLU A 83 36.65 13.21 -16.96
CA GLU A 83 37.55 13.31 -18.12
C GLU A 83 38.89 13.90 -17.66
N ALA A 84 39.94 13.08 -17.71
CA ALA A 84 41.34 13.48 -17.52
C ALA A 84 42.19 12.85 -18.64
N ARG A 85 43.46 12.49 -18.37
CA ARG A 85 44.30 11.76 -19.34
C ARG A 85 43.72 10.39 -19.76
N LYS A 86 42.83 9.84 -18.93
CA LYS A 86 41.98 8.68 -19.22
C LYS A 86 40.58 9.00 -18.70
N ARG A 87 39.56 8.42 -19.34
CA ARG A 87 38.15 8.52 -18.95
C ARG A 87 37.87 7.55 -17.81
N TYR A 88 37.40 8.06 -16.67
CA TYR A 88 37.01 7.24 -15.52
C TYR A 88 35.53 7.40 -15.23
N LYS A 89 34.78 6.29 -15.18
CA LYS A 89 33.39 6.31 -14.75
C LYS A 89 33.33 6.64 -13.26
N THR A 90 32.59 7.69 -12.90
CA THR A 90 32.47 8.17 -11.52
C THR A 90 31.14 7.81 -10.87
N LYS A 91 30.07 7.71 -11.65
CA LYS A 91 28.74 7.31 -11.17
C LYS A 91 28.00 6.51 -12.24
N ASN A 92 27.21 5.54 -11.81
CA ASN A 92 26.25 4.87 -12.68
C ASN A 92 25.09 5.83 -12.99
N GLY A 93 24.56 5.73 -14.21
CA GLY A 93 23.23 6.21 -14.54
C GLY A 93 22.18 5.57 -13.64
N LYS A 94 21.07 6.27 -13.44
CA LYS A 94 19.97 5.81 -12.59
C LYS A 94 18.71 5.63 -13.42
N LYS A 95 17.95 4.57 -13.12
CA LYS A 95 16.57 4.45 -13.58
C LYS A 95 15.70 5.36 -12.69
N VAL A 96 14.97 6.30 -13.30
CA VAL A 96 14.12 7.26 -12.62
C VAL A 96 12.75 7.29 -13.29
N ARG A 97 11.69 7.12 -12.50
CA ARG A 97 10.30 7.20 -12.95
C ARG A 97 9.60 8.27 -12.16
N THR A 98 9.02 9.25 -12.83
CA THR A 98 8.20 10.29 -12.19
C THR A 98 6.76 10.06 -12.60
N PHE A 99 5.86 10.04 -11.64
CA PHE A 99 4.45 9.85 -11.89
C PHE A 99 3.59 10.85 -11.14
N GLU A 100 2.39 11.06 -11.63
CA GLU A 100 1.44 11.98 -11.05
C GLU A 100 0.20 11.23 -10.56
N VAL A 101 -0.29 11.67 -9.40
CA VAL A 101 -1.48 11.14 -8.77
C VAL A 101 -2.43 12.30 -8.47
N HIS A 102 -3.68 12.20 -8.92
CA HIS A 102 -4.72 13.19 -8.63
C HIS A 102 -5.26 12.97 -7.22
N LEU A 103 -4.94 13.88 -6.28
CA LEU A 103 -5.19 13.67 -4.85
C LEU A 103 -5.63 14.93 -4.13
N GLY A 104 -6.55 14.76 -3.18
CA GLY A 104 -6.86 15.77 -2.16
C GLY A 104 -5.75 15.91 -1.11
N VAL A 105 -5.87 16.93 -0.26
CA VAL A 105 -4.85 17.33 0.74
C VAL A 105 -4.47 16.19 1.69
N CYS A 106 -5.44 15.38 2.08
CA CYS A 106 -5.21 14.32 3.08
C CYS A 106 -4.45 13.15 2.51
N SER A 107 -4.81 12.74 1.29
CA SER A 107 -4.09 11.73 0.53
C SER A 107 -2.68 12.21 0.17
N HIS A 108 -2.51 13.51 -0.15
CA HIS A 108 -1.18 14.11 -0.30
C HIS A 108 -0.36 13.99 1.00
N ARG A 109 -0.94 14.32 2.17
CA ARG A 109 -0.24 14.19 3.46
C ARG A 109 0.18 12.75 3.76
N ALA A 110 -0.70 11.79 3.48
CA ALA A 110 -0.38 10.37 3.63
C ALA A 110 0.78 9.97 2.72
N LEU A 111 0.74 10.37 1.45
CA LEU A 111 1.81 10.10 0.49
C LEU A 111 3.13 10.78 0.87
N ALA A 112 3.08 12.05 1.28
CA ALA A 112 4.23 12.84 1.71
C ALA A 112 4.93 12.24 2.94
N SER A 113 4.25 11.44 3.76
CA SER A 113 4.86 10.68 4.86
C SER A 113 5.90 9.65 4.39
N TYR A 114 5.92 9.32 3.09
CA TYR A 114 6.90 8.42 2.48
C TYR A 114 8.06 9.16 1.79
N HIS A 115 8.07 10.49 1.78
CA HIS A 115 9.14 11.29 1.19
C HIS A 115 10.52 10.95 1.81
N GLY A 116 11.51 10.71 0.96
CA GLY A 116 12.88 10.37 1.35
C GLY A 116 13.06 8.93 1.85
N LYS A 117 12.00 8.11 1.90
CA LYS A 117 12.11 6.72 2.35
C LYS A 117 12.67 5.82 1.25
N LYS A 118 13.49 4.87 1.69
CA LYS A 118 13.97 3.76 0.86
C LYS A 118 13.08 2.55 1.06
N MET A 119 12.42 2.13 0.00
CA MET A 119 11.38 1.09 0.03
C MET A 119 11.45 0.23 -1.22
N ARG A 120 10.75 -0.90 -1.21
CA ARG A 120 10.57 -1.74 -2.38
C ARG A 120 9.27 -1.40 -3.09
N VAL A 121 9.29 -1.29 -4.41
CA VAL A 121 8.12 -1.01 -5.23
C VAL A 121 7.72 -2.24 -6.05
N TYR A 122 6.44 -2.57 -6.00
CA TYR A 122 5.77 -3.45 -6.94
C TYR A 122 5.00 -2.57 -7.93
N GLU A 123 5.09 -2.88 -9.23
CA GLU A 123 4.38 -2.12 -10.27
C GLU A 123 3.21 -2.96 -10.79
N PHE A 124 2.01 -2.40 -10.82
CA PHE A 124 0.82 -3.01 -11.42
C PHE A 124 0.56 -2.40 -12.80
N THR A 125 0.27 -3.24 -13.78
CA THR A 125 -0.03 -2.80 -15.15
C THR A 125 -1.54 -2.79 -15.45
N ASP A 126 -1.95 -2.08 -16.50
CA ASP A 126 -3.32 -2.11 -17.04
C ASP A 126 -3.74 -3.51 -17.54
N ALA A 127 -2.77 -4.34 -17.95
CA ALA A 127 -2.97 -5.75 -18.27
C ALA A 127 -3.06 -6.66 -17.03
N GLN A 128 -3.25 -6.09 -15.83
CA GLN A 128 -3.34 -6.80 -14.55
C GLN A 128 -2.07 -7.59 -14.21
N GLU A 129 -0.90 -7.14 -14.68
CA GLU A 129 0.37 -7.82 -14.38
C GLU A 129 1.00 -7.19 -13.14
N ILE A 130 1.68 -8.01 -12.34
CA ILE A 130 2.52 -7.56 -11.22
C ILE A 130 3.97 -7.69 -11.63
N LYS A 131 4.68 -6.56 -11.68
CA LYS A 131 6.13 -6.52 -11.93
C LYS A 131 6.88 -6.44 -10.61
N ALA A 132 7.84 -7.33 -10.49
CA ALA A 132 8.68 -7.51 -9.32
C ALA A 132 10.06 -8.06 -9.73
N CYS A 133 10.85 -8.46 -8.76
CA CYS A 133 12.14 -9.11 -8.95
C CYS A 133 12.28 -10.35 -8.07
N THR A 134 13.27 -11.16 -8.41
CA THR A 134 13.72 -12.30 -7.62
C THR A 134 15.24 -12.33 -7.55
N ILE A 135 15.79 -12.80 -6.43
CA ILE A 135 17.24 -13.01 -6.25
C ILE A 135 17.61 -14.50 -6.29
N ASP A 136 16.66 -15.36 -5.95
CA ASP A 136 16.81 -16.79 -5.75
C ASP A 136 15.80 -17.60 -6.57
N GLY A 137 15.09 -16.94 -7.49
CA GLY A 137 14.09 -17.51 -8.40
C GLY A 137 12.94 -18.22 -7.73
N VAL A 138 12.77 -18.03 -6.43
CA VAL A 138 11.71 -18.62 -5.63
C VAL A 138 10.91 -17.48 -5.01
N LYS A 139 11.58 -16.62 -4.25
CA LYS A 139 10.98 -15.48 -3.58
C LYS A 139 10.75 -14.33 -4.55
N VAL A 140 9.68 -13.58 -4.32
CA VAL A 140 9.30 -12.42 -5.13
C VAL A 140 9.33 -11.18 -4.26
N ARG A 141 9.98 -10.12 -4.74
CA ARG A 141 10.12 -8.85 -4.02
C ARG A 141 10.07 -7.66 -4.95
N GLY A 142 9.64 -6.50 -4.45
CA GLY A 142 9.66 -5.27 -5.23
C GLY A 142 11.08 -4.76 -5.51
N GLN A 143 11.22 -3.89 -6.51
CA GLN A 143 12.48 -3.21 -6.83
C GLN A 143 12.82 -2.17 -5.76
N LEU A 144 14.09 -2.06 -5.37
CA LEU A 144 14.49 -1.09 -4.36
C LEU A 144 14.57 0.33 -4.93
N VAL A 145 13.82 1.25 -4.33
CA VAL A 145 13.72 2.65 -4.75
C VAL A 145 13.87 3.61 -3.57
N THR A 146 14.34 4.82 -3.86
CA THR A 146 14.14 5.99 -3.01
C THR A 146 12.94 6.78 -3.55
N ILE A 147 12.00 7.12 -2.66
CA ILE A 147 10.75 7.80 -3.01
C ILE A 147 10.88 9.28 -2.68
N GLU A 148 10.61 10.13 -3.65
CA GLU A 148 10.56 11.58 -3.47
C GLU A 148 9.17 12.07 -3.81
N VAL A 149 8.42 12.52 -2.80
CA VAL A 149 7.11 13.14 -3.01
C VAL A 149 7.32 14.64 -3.17
N GLY A 150 6.90 15.19 -4.31
CA GLY A 150 6.97 16.61 -4.59
C GLY A 150 5.87 17.39 -3.88
N LYS A 151 5.89 18.71 -4.05
CA LYS A 151 4.82 19.57 -3.54
C LYS A 151 3.53 19.29 -4.32
N MET A 152 2.41 19.35 -3.62
CA MET A 152 1.10 19.35 -4.27
C MET A 152 0.99 20.54 -5.22
N VAL A 153 0.47 20.29 -6.42
CA VAL A 153 0.23 21.30 -7.45
C VAL A 153 -1.25 21.58 -7.48
N ASP A 154 -1.61 22.86 -7.28
CA ASP A 154 -3.00 23.31 -7.31
C ASP A 154 -3.63 23.07 -8.68
N ALA A 155 -4.95 22.91 -8.69
CA ALA A 155 -5.70 22.75 -9.94
C ALA A 155 -5.53 23.98 -10.84
N THR A 156 -5.39 23.72 -12.14
CA THR A 156 -5.40 24.74 -13.20
C THR A 156 -6.59 24.48 -14.13
N ASP A 157 -6.84 25.40 -15.07
CA ASP A 157 -7.92 25.23 -16.07
C ASP A 157 -7.71 23.98 -16.95
N GLU A 158 -6.47 23.49 -17.05
CA GLU A 158 -6.09 22.35 -17.90
C GLU A 158 -6.02 21.03 -17.12
N LYS A 159 -5.81 21.08 -15.80
CA LYS A 159 -5.47 19.89 -15.03
C LYS A 159 -5.99 19.96 -13.59
N PRO A 160 -6.59 18.89 -13.05
CA PRO A 160 -6.96 18.83 -11.63
C PRO A 160 -5.73 18.88 -10.72
N GLN A 161 -5.96 19.11 -9.43
CA GLN A 161 -4.92 19.10 -8.41
C GLN A 161 -4.21 17.75 -8.36
N TYR A 162 -2.88 17.75 -8.26
CA TYR A 162 -2.08 16.53 -8.28
C TYR A 162 -0.84 16.60 -7.41
N THR A 163 -0.25 15.44 -7.12
CA THR A 163 1.05 15.32 -6.46
C THR A 163 2.01 14.57 -7.37
N PRO A 164 3.16 15.16 -7.76
CA PRO A 164 4.21 14.44 -8.46
C PRO A 164 5.02 13.58 -7.48
N VAL A 165 5.34 12.36 -7.88
CA VAL A 165 6.17 11.41 -7.12
C VAL A 165 7.28 10.90 -8.02
N THR A 166 8.51 10.91 -7.53
CA THR A 166 9.67 10.37 -8.23
C THR A 166 10.19 9.13 -7.51
N LEU A 167 10.34 8.04 -8.26
CA LEU A 167 11.02 6.83 -7.82
C LEU A 167 12.40 6.79 -8.47
N THR A 168 13.43 6.85 -7.63
CA THR A 168 14.82 6.63 -8.05
C THR A 168 15.21 5.21 -7.70
N TYR A 169 15.40 4.36 -8.71
CA TYR A 169 15.81 2.97 -8.53
C TYR A 169 17.28 2.90 -8.12
N GLU A 170 17.57 2.05 -7.14
CA GLU A 170 18.92 1.88 -6.60
C GLU A 170 19.84 1.15 -7.58
N ASP A 171 19.32 0.11 -8.22
CA ASP A 171 19.99 -0.63 -9.29
C ASP A 171 19.02 -0.81 -10.45
N TYR A 172 19.33 -0.18 -11.58
CA TYR A 172 18.53 -0.30 -12.79
C TYR A 172 18.52 -1.75 -13.32
N LYS A 173 19.56 -2.54 -13.00
CA LYS A 173 19.69 -3.94 -13.43
C LYS A 173 18.95 -4.93 -12.53
N GLU A 174 18.38 -4.51 -11.38
CA GLU A 174 17.70 -5.45 -10.47
C GLU A 174 16.59 -6.22 -11.21
N PHE A 175 15.81 -5.52 -12.04
CA PHE A 175 14.78 -6.14 -12.88
C PHE A 175 15.35 -6.93 -14.05
N GLU A 176 16.44 -6.46 -14.68
CA GLU A 176 17.05 -7.17 -15.82
C GLU A 176 17.69 -8.50 -15.39
N ASN A 177 18.24 -8.56 -14.18
CA ASN A 177 18.96 -9.72 -13.67
C ASN A 177 18.03 -10.81 -13.10
N GLY A 178 16.85 -10.43 -12.63
CA GLY A 178 15.89 -11.35 -12.02
C GLY A 178 14.46 -10.86 -12.21
N PRO A 179 13.97 -10.73 -13.47
CA PRO A 179 12.64 -10.23 -13.73
C PRO A 179 11.58 -11.17 -13.17
N VAL A 180 10.53 -10.59 -12.60
CA VAL A 180 9.31 -11.31 -12.25
C VAL A 180 8.13 -10.54 -12.81
N VAL A 181 7.33 -11.20 -13.65
CA VAL A 181 6.08 -10.67 -14.20
C VAL A 181 5.01 -11.74 -13.98
N LEU A 182 4.01 -11.43 -13.15
CA LEU A 182 2.98 -12.35 -12.72
C LEU A 182 1.62 -11.90 -13.22
N ARG A 183 0.77 -12.85 -13.64
CA ARG A 183 -0.63 -12.60 -14.03
C ARG A 183 -1.59 -13.17 -12.99
N PRO A 184 -1.93 -12.43 -11.92
CA PRO A 184 -2.96 -12.84 -10.97
C PRO A 184 -4.35 -12.93 -11.64
N THR A 185 -5.29 -13.57 -10.93
CA THR A 185 -6.72 -13.59 -11.31
C THR A 185 -7.52 -12.42 -10.74
N TRP A 186 -6.88 -11.55 -9.96
CA TRP A 186 -7.45 -10.38 -9.30
C TRP A 186 -6.80 -9.11 -9.83
N SER A 187 -7.49 -7.98 -9.64
CA SER A 187 -7.07 -6.67 -10.12
C SER A 187 -6.56 -5.77 -8.99
N HIS A 188 -5.61 -4.89 -9.30
CA HIS A 188 -5.05 -3.94 -8.34
C HIS A 188 -6.10 -3.03 -7.66
N ILE A 189 -7.28 -2.85 -8.26
CA ILE A 189 -8.41 -2.10 -7.67
C ILE A 189 -9.00 -2.80 -6.43
N GLU A 190 -8.80 -4.12 -6.31
CA GLU A 190 -9.23 -4.92 -5.16
C GLU A 190 -8.29 -4.76 -3.96
N LEU A 191 -7.26 -3.91 -4.06
CA LEU A 191 -6.28 -3.65 -3.00
C LEU A 191 -6.21 -2.14 -2.76
N GLN A 192 -7.15 -1.59 -1.98
CA GLN A 192 -7.38 -0.15 -1.89
C GLN A 192 -6.49 0.59 -0.87
N GLY A 193 -5.79 -0.13 0.01
CA GLY A 193 -5.08 0.45 1.15
C GLY A 193 -5.91 0.40 2.43
N ILE A 194 -5.31 0.88 3.51
CA ILE A 194 -5.97 1.02 4.82
C ILE A 194 -6.57 2.42 4.91
N PHE A 195 -7.88 2.48 5.17
CA PHE A 195 -8.61 3.70 5.43
C PHE A 195 -8.58 4.02 6.92
N ASP A 196 -8.09 5.20 7.25
CA ASP A 196 -8.18 5.75 8.60
C ASP A 196 -9.66 5.99 8.97
N VAL A 197 -10.07 5.54 10.15
CA VAL A 197 -11.41 5.79 10.70
C VAL A 197 -11.39 6.59 11.99
N THR A 198 -12.48 7.29 12.24
CA THR A 198 -12.75 8.03 13.47
C THR A 198 -13.99 7.46 14.16
N LEU A 199 -13.86 7.15 15.44
CA LEU A 199 -14.97 6.71 16.29
C LEU A 199 -15.54 7.91 17.05
N THR A 200 -16.87 8.08 17.03
CA THR A 200 -17.54 9.19 17.73
C THR A 200 -18.63 8.66 18.66
N GLN A 201 -18.59 9.06 19.94
CA GLN A 201 -19.64 8.69 20.91
C GLN A 201 -20.95 9.39 20.55
N VAL A 202 -22.03 8.62 20.47
CA VAL A 202 -23.41 9.12 20.33
C VAL A 202 -24.06 9.27 21.71
N SER A 203 -23.98 8.23 22.54
CA SER A 203 -24.44 8.24 23.93
C SER A 203 -23.78 7.13 24.74
N ALA A 204 -23.73 7.25 26.06
CA ALA A 204 -23.24 6.18 26.92
C ALA A 204 -23.90 6.22 28.30
N SER A 205 -24.25 5.04 28.81
CA SER A 205 -24.79 4.78 30.14
C SER A 205 -24.00 3.66 30.83
N ALA A 206 -24.38 3.28 32.05
CA ALA A 206 -23.74 2.16 32.75
C ALA A 206 -23.96 0.78 32.09
N THR A 207 -24.84 0.67 31.09
CA THR A 207 -25.17 -0.60 30.43
C THR A 207 -25.17 -0.55 28.89
N SER A 208 -24.99 0.62 28.29
CA SER A 208 -25.02 0.81 26.83
C SER A 208 -24.02 1.87 26.40
N ILE A 209 -23.25 1.61 25.35
CA ILE A 209 -22.36 2.57 24.70
C ILE A 209 -22.74 2.60 23.22
N LYS A 210 -23.16 3.77 22.72
CA LYS A 210 -23.50 3.99 21.31
C LYS A 210 -22.45 4.87 20.65
N PHE A 211 -22.01 4.48 19.47
CA PHE A 211 -20.98 5.19 18.72
C PHE A 211 -21.15 5.01 17.22
N THR A 212 -20.61 5.94 16.44
CA THR A 212 -20.49 5.83 14.98
C THR A 212 -19.03 5.62 14.61
N VAL A 213 -18.81 5.02 13.43
CA VAL A 213 -17.49 4.90 12.81
C VAL A 213 -17.57 5.53 11.44
N SER A 214 -16.69 6.49 11.15
CA SER A 214 -16.60 7.10 9.83
C SER A 214 -15.19 7.02 9.26
N ALA A 215 -15.10 6.72 7.96
CA ALA A 215 -13.89 6.66 7.18
C ALA A 215 -13.74 7.93 6.32
N GLY A 216 -12.51 8.12 5.84
CA GLY A 216 -12.18 9.22 4.93
C GLY A 216 -11.81 10.51 5.65
N CYS A 217 -11.20 11.43 4.91
CA CYS A 217 -10.59 12.61 5.54
C CYS A 217 -11.59 13.61 6.12
N ALA A 218 -12.81 13.66 5.57
CA ALA A 218 -13.90 14.49 6.08
C ALA A 218 -14.88 13.70 6.98
N GLY A 219 -14.63 12.40 7.21
CA GLY A 219 -15.52 11.55 8.00
C GLY A 219 -16.91 11.37 7.38
N GLU A 220 -17.00 11.44 6.06
CA GLU A 220 -18.28 11.39 5.32
C GLU A 220 -18.75 9.95 5.06
N ASP A 221 -17.83 8.98 5.03
CA ASP A 221 -18.15 7.59 4.74
C ASP A 221 -18.49 6.83 6.02
N VAL A 222 -19.77 6.61 6.27
CA VAL A 222 -20.24 5.85 7.44
C VAL A 222 -19.92 4.37 7.25
N VAL A 223 -19.14 3.79 8.16
CA VAL A 223 -18.79 2.37 8.14
C VAL A 223 -19.88 1.60 8.88
N THR A 224 -20.59 0.69 8.21
CA THR A 224 -21.72 -0.08 8.78
C THR A 224 -21.51 -1.59 8.83
N ALA A 225 -20.36 -2.08 8.34
CA ALA A 225 -20.09 -3.50 8.16
C ALA A 225 -19.20 -4.12 9.26
N LEU A 226 -18.95 -3.43 10.37
CA LEU A 226 -18.10 -3.98 11.44
C LEU A 226 -18.80 -5.10 12.20
N GLU A 227 -18.01 -6.11 12.56
CA GLU A 227 -18.44 -7.26 13.35
C GLU A 227 -17.90 -7.19 14.79
N THR A 228 -18.37 -8.10 15.66
CA THR A 228 -17.96 -8.12 17.07
C THR A 228 -16.45 -8.27 17.26
N ALA A 229 -15.79 -9.05 16.40
CA ALA A 229 -14.35 -9.28 16.48
C ALA A 229 -13.53 -8.01 16.12
N ASP A 230 -14.14 -7.05 15.43
CA ASP A 230 -13.46 -5.85 14.95
C ASP A 230 -13.37 -4.76 16.01
N ILE A 231 -14.13 -4.89 17.11
CA ILE A 231 -14.24 -3.87 18.16
C ILE A 231 -13.62 -4.38 19.45
N THR A 232 -12.83 -3.52 20.09
CA THR A 232 -12.35 -3.73 21.44
C THR A 232 -12.94 -2.70 22.40
N LEU A 233 -13.36 -3.18 23.58
CA LEU A 233 -13.70 -2.33 24.71
C LEU A 233 -12.73 -2.65 25.83
N LYS A 234 -11.92 -1.66 26.21
CA LYS A 234 -10.86 -1.80 27.22
C LYS A 234 -10.99 -0.75 28.31
N THR A 235 -10.46 -1.03 29.49
CA THR A 235 -10.23 0.01 30.50
C THR A 235 -9.08 0.92 30.09
N ALA A 236 -8.91 2.06 30.76
CA ALA A 236 -7.75 2.94 30.55
C ALA A 236 -6.38 2.25 30.79
N LEU A 237 -6.37 1.11 31.49
CA LEU A 237 -5.18 0.27 31.69
C LEU A 237 -5.01 -0.84 30.63
N GLY A 238 -5.86 -0.86 29.60
CA GLY A 238 -5.81 -1.83 28.51
C GLY A 238 -6.46 -3.18 28.80
N VAL A 239 -7.16 -3.33 29.93
CA VAL A 239 -7.84 -4.59 30.29
C VAL A 239 -9.16 -4.71 29.53
N ALA A 240 -9.38 -5.83 28.84
CA ALA A 240 -10.61 -6.08 28.11
C ALA A 240 -11.84 -6.12 29.02
N VAL A 241 -12.94 -5.53 28.56
CA VAL A 241 -14.24 -5.49 29.24
C VAL A 241 -15.24 -6.32 28.44
N THR A 242 -15.90 -7.26 29.11
CA THR A 242 -16.94 -8.09 28.51
C THR A 242 -18.13 -7.23 28.10
N HIS A 243 -18.60 -7.43 26.87
CA HIS A 243 -19.75 -6.76 26.31
C HIS A 243 -20.39 -7.66 25.25
N SER A 244 -21.63 -7.33 24.87
CA SER A 244 -22.25 -7.83 23.64
C SER A 244 -22.26 -6.71 22.61
N PHE A 245 -22.04 -7.06 21.35
CA PHE A 245 -22.02 -6.11 20.24
C PHE A 245 -23.33 -6.18 19.45
N VAL A 246 -23.90 -5.03 19.17
CA VAL A 246 -25.05 -4.86 18.28
C VAL A 246 -24.55 -4.15 17.02
N PRO A 247 -24.76 -4.74 15.82
CA PRO A 247 -24.39 -4.12 14.55
C PRO A 247 -25.03 -2.75 14.34
N ALA A 248 -24.48 -1.99 13.41
CA ALA A 248 -24.96 -0.66 13.08
C ALA A 248 -26.45 -0.65 12.70
N ASP A 249 -27.18 0.35 13.22
CA ASP A 249 -28.56 0.61 12.80
C ASP A 249 -28.62 1.34 11.44
N ALA A 250 -29.83 1.74 11.01
CA ALA A 250 -30.04 2.45 9.75
C ALA A 250 -29.34 3.83 9.67
N ASN A 251 -28.87 4.36 10.81
CA ASN A 251 -28.12 5.61 10.89
C ASN A 251 -26.60 5.37 11.08
N GLY A 252 -26.14 4.11 11.04
CA GLY A 252 -24.74 3.77 11.24
C GLY A 252 -24.29 3.75 12.70
N VAL A 253 -25.22 3.67 13.66
CA VAL A 253 -24.90 3.68 15.09
C VAL A 253 -24.75 2.25 15.59
N TYR A 254 -23.54 1.92 16.06
CA TYR A 254 -23.25 0.67 16.77
C TYR A 254 -23.60 0.79 18.24
N GLU A 255 -23.88 -0.35 18.90
CA GLU A 255 -24.13 -0.39 20.33
C GLU A 255 -23.35 -1.54 21.01
N LEU A 256 -22.62 -1.21 22.07
CA LEU A 256 -22.09 -2.19 23.02
C LEU A 256 -23.02 -2.24 24.21
N THR A 257 -23.45 -3.44 24.61
CA THR A 257 -24.28 -3.66 25.80
C THR A 257 -23.53 -4.46 26.85
N GLY A 258 -23.80 -4.19 28.12
CA GLY A 258 -23.14 -4.83 29.23
C GLY A 258 -23.58 -4.27 30.56
N THR A 259 -22.75 -4.43 31.58
CA THR A 259 -23.00 -3.89 32.92
C THR A 259 -21.73 -3.28 33.49
N GLY A 260 -21.87 -2.19 34.24
CA GLY A 260 -20.74 -1.57 34.92
C GLY A 260 -19.84 -0.76 33.98
N PHE A 261 -20.39 -0.26 32.87
CA PHE A 261 -19.67 0.72 32.06
C PHE A 261 -19.48 2.00 32.84
N VAL A 262 -18.27 2.55 32.75
CA VAL A 262 -17.84 3.75 33.47
C VAL A 262 -17.17 4.69 32.48
N SER A 263 -17.10 5.97 32.83
CA SER A 263 -16.25 6.91 32.09
C SER A 263 -14.80 6.41 32.09
N THR A 264 -14.03 6.76 31.07
CA THR A 264 -12.63 6.32 30.81
C THR A 264 -12.46 4.92 30.20
N LEU A 265 -13.55 4.19 29.96
CA LEU A 265 -13.47 3.05 29.03
C LEU A 265 -13.11 3.54 27.63
N VAL A 266 -12.42 2.69 26.87
CA VAL A 266 -11.94 3.00 25.53
C VAL A 266 -12.54 2.01 24.55
N VAL A 267 -13.29 2.51 23.57
CA VAL A 267 -13.74 1.75 22.39
C VAL A 267 -12.74 1.99 21.27
N ASP A 268 -12.28 0.93 20.62
CA ASP A 268 -11.35 1.04 19.50
C ASP A 268 -11.56 -0.09 18.49
N LEU A 269 -11.01 0.03 17.29
CA LEU A 269 -10.88 -1.12 16.40
C LEU A 269 -9.80 -2.09 16.92
N ASP A 270 -9.94 -3.39 16.64
CA ASP A 270 -8.92 -4.39 16.96
C ASP A 270 -7.75 -4.35 15.95
N GLY A 271 -7.00 -3.25 16.00
CA GLY A 271 -5.91 -2.99 15.04
C GLY A 271 -6.44 -2.70 13.64
N VAL A 272 -5.89 -3.41 12.65
CA VAL A 272 -6.30 -3.29 11.24
C VAL A 272 -7.40 -4.29 10.95
N VAL A 273 -8.59 -3.79 10.65
CA VAL A 273 -9.80 -4.58 10.39
C VAL A 273 -9.99 -4.73 8.88
N GLN A 274 -10.01 -5.96 8.39
CA GLN A 274 -10.25 -6.24 6.98
C GLN A 274 -11.71 -6.60 6.74
N GLN A 275 -12.36 -5.84 5.88
CA GLN A 275 -13.68 -6.10 5.35
C GLN A 275 -13.59 -6.56 3.90
N THR A 276 -14.70 -7.06 3.35
CA THR A 276 -14.73 -7.59 1.98
C THR A 276 -14.24 -6.57 0.94
N GLU A 277 -14.65 -5.31 1.08
CA GLU A 277 -14.35 -4.26 0.09
C GLU A 277 -13.23 -3.30 0.55
N ALA A 278 -13.05 -3.12 1.86
CA ALA A 278 -12.17 -2.11 2.43
C ALA A 278 -11.38 -2.64 3.63
N THR A 279 -10.32 -1.94 4.00
CA THR A 279 -9.56 -2.23 5.22
C THR A 279 -9.49 -0.96 6.05
N TYR A 280 -9.71 -1.08 7.36
CA TYR A 280 -9.87 0.06 8.25
C TYR A 280 -8.88 0.01 9.40
N GLU A 281 -8.41 1.16 9.85
CA GLU A 281 -7.67 1.30 11.10
C GLU A 281 -8.11 2.56 11.82
N SER A 282 -8.31 2.45 13.13
CA SER A 282 -8.67 3.60 13.95
C SER A 282 -7.50 4.56 14.11
N THR A 283 -7.77 5.86 13.98
CA THR A 283 -6.80 6.92 14.28
C THR A 283 -6.53 7.07 15.79
N GLY A 284 -7.35 6.44 16.63
CA GLY A 284 -7.20 6.37 18.07
C GLY A 284 -8.49 5.98 18.78
N GLY A 285 -8.35 5.28 19.91
CA GLY A 285 -9.50 4.84 20.71
C GLY A 285 -10.38 5.98 21.22
N LEU A 286 -11.69 5.77 21.12
CA LEU A 286 -12.74 6.64 21.65
C LEU A 286 -12.85 6.46 23.17
N SER A 287 -12.49 7.49 23.92
CA SER A 287 -12.70 7.54 25.37
C SER A 287 -14.16 7.85 25.69
N ILE A 288 -14.79 6.95 26.44
CA ILE A 288 -16.21 7.03 26.78
C ILE A 288 -16.46 7.94 27.98
N VAL A 289 -17.50 8.74 27.88
CA VAL A 289 -18.05 9.56 28.97
C VAL A 289 -19.49 9.09 29.24
N VAL A 290 -19.68 8.41 30.36
CA VAL A 290 -21.00 7.94 30.79
C VAL A 290 -21.78 9.11 31.40
N THR A 291 -23.01 9.31 30.93
CA THR A 291 -23.94 10.36 31.39
C THR A 291 -25.19 9.76 32.02
#